data_AF-A0A1Q7BB72-F1
#
_entry.id   AF-A0A1Q7BB72-F1
#
_cell.length_a   1.000
_cell.length_b   1.000
_cell.length_c   1.000
_cell.angle_alpha   90.00
_cell.angle_beta   90.00
_cell.angle_gamma   90.00
#
_symmetry.space_group_name_H-M   'P 1'
#
loop_
_entity.id
_entity.type
_entity.pdbx_description
1 polymer ?
#
loop_
_entity_poly.entity_id
_entity_poly.type
_entity_poly.pdbx_seq_one_letter_code
_entity_poly.pdbx_strand_id
1 'polypeptide(L)'
;MYGLGVNAATDTATLYNISVLTGVATIVGSFGSAGDLPASGYGFDFNPLPVADRIRVTTDTGLNFRVNPNNGSLTAIDTAISGASDISGVAYTNDGTNVTTLYTLDSISDQLMIQGGPGGNPNPNGGAQNPVGPVGVGDFSTANGFDIPPGVDSGLALLTHGGAVQLYSINLATGAGTLIGNFPPGTSASGLAILNTPSGDDFNGDSNGDILWRNDSGQVYFWNMNGTAINSEGGAAHALVPTDWHIQGRGDFDGDNKSDILWRHDSGQTYIWEMNGLNVKAEGSIVHAAVGTDWQIQGTGDFDADGRSDILWRHDSGQVYIWEMNGLGVKAEGGVAHAAVTSDWHIQRIGDFNGDAISDILWRHDSGQVYIWEMNGLGIKAEGGVAHALVPPDWQIQGLGDFNNDGNSDILWRHDSGQVYIWEMDGLGIKAEGGVAHALVPNDWHVQDIGDFDGDGKSDILWRQDGSGQVYVWEMNGLGIKAEGGVAHAPVPSEWHIFS
;
A
#
# COMPACT_ATOMS: atom_id res chain seq x y z
N MET A 1 -4.97 -11.25 -4.72
CA MET A 1 -6.15 -10.76 -5.50
C MET A 1 -7.08 -11.94 -5.81
N TYR A 2 -8.41 -11.75 -5.81
CA TYR A 2 -9.34 -12.80 -6.24
C TYR A 2 -9.74 -12.65 -7.72
N GLY A 3 -10.09 -13.76 -8.38
CA GLY A 3 -10.69 -13.76 -9.71
C GLY A 3 -11.79 -14.81 -9.85
N LEU A 4 -12.77 -14.54 -10.71
CA LEU A 4 -13.88 -15.44 -10.99
C LEU A 4 -13.79 -16.00 -12.41
N GLY A 5 -13.58 -17.31 -12.54
CA GLY A 5 -13.70 -18.00 -13.83
C GLY A 5 -15.11 -18.58 -14.00
N VAL A 6 -15.76 -18.31 -15.13
CA VAL A 6 -17.13 -18.76 -15.41
C VAL A 6 -17.15 -19.72 -16.60
N ASN A 7 -17.97 -20.77 -16.47
CA ASN A 7 -18.38 -21.61 -17.58
C ASN A 7 -19.90 -21.51 -17.76
N ALA A 8 -20.31 -20.60 -18.66
CA ALA A 8 -21.71 -20.32 -18.98
C ALA A 8 -22.45 -21.54 -19.58
N ALA A 9 -21.75 -22.47 -20.23
CA ALA A 9 -22.40 -23.65 -20.80
C ALA A 9 -22.88 -24.64 -19.73
N THR A 10 -22.33 -24.56 -18.52
CA THR A 10 -22.65 -25.46 -17.40
C THR A 10 -23.16 -24.73 -16.17
N ASP A 11 -23.37 -23.41 -16.23
CA ASP A 11 -23.77 -22.57 -15.09
C ASP A 11 -22.91 -22.79 -13.83
N THR A 12 -21.61 -22.90 -14.04
CA THR A 12 -20.63 -23.08 -12.97
C THR A 12 -19.61 -21.96 -12.98
N ALA A 13 -19.19 -21.53 -11.79
CA ALA A 13 -18.11 -20.59 -11.60
C ALA A 13 -17.08 -21.13 -10.60
N THR A 14 -15.84 -20.67 -10.73
CA THR A 14 -14.72 -21.03 -9.88
C THR A 14 -14.05 -19.76 -9.38
N LEU A 15 -13.90 -19.66 -8.07
CA LEU A 15 -13.13 -18.61 -7.44
C LEU A 15 -11.65 -19.02 -7.42
N TYR A 16 -10.79 -18.08 -7.80
CA TYR A 16 -9.35 -18.22 -7.80
C TYR A 16 -8.72 -17.17 -6.89
N ASN A 17 -7.61 -17.54 -6.26
CA ASN A 17 -6.62 -16.58 -5.81
C ASN A 17 -5.60 -16.41 -6.96
N ILE A 18 -5.40 -15.18 -7.39
CA ILE A 18 -4.45 -14.81 -8.44
C ILE A 18 -3.24 -14.18 -7.76
N SER A 19 -2.07 -14.79 -7.95
CA SER A 19 -0.80 -14.21 -7.57
C SER A 19 -0.56 -12.95 -8.39
N VAL A 20 -0.47 -11.79 -7.73
CA VAL A 20 -0.19 -10.51 -8.39
C VAL A 20 1.19 -10.49 -9.04
N LEU A 21 2.13 -11.25 -8.48
CA LEU A 21 3.49 -11.42 -9.00
C LEU A 21 3.57 -12.28 -10.27
N THR A 22 2.94 -13.45 -10.28
CA THR A 22 3.16 -14.45 -11.35
C THR A 22 2.00 -14.57 -12.33
N GLY A 23 0.84 -13.99 -12.00
CA GLY A 23 -0.43 -14.20 -12.70
C GLY A 23 -0.99 -15.63 -12.55
N VAL A 24 -0.37 -16.49 -11.74
CA VAL A 24 -0.85 -17.85 -11.52
C VAL A 24 -2.16 -17.82 -10.75
N ALA A 25 -3.19 -18.44 -11.32
CA ALA A 25 -4.49 -18.61 -10.70
C ALA A 25 -4.58 -19.96 -9.97
N THR A 26 -4.79 -19.91 -8.65
CA THR A 26 -4.98 -21.09 -7.79
C THR A 26 -6.43 -21.21 -7.39
N ILE A 27 -7.03 -22.39 -7.54
CA ILE A 27 -8.44 -22.62 -7.22
C ILE A 27 -8.65 -22.48 -5.71
N VAL A 28 -9.61 -21.64 -5.33
CA VAL A 28 -10.15 -21.55 -3.97
C VAL A 28 -11.34 -22.50 -3.82
N GLY A 29 -12.25 -22.49 -4.81
CA GLY A 29 -13.39 -23.40 -4.86
C GLY A 29 -14.32 -23.12 -6.04
N SER A 30 -15.23 -24.05 -6.31
CA SER A 30 -16.20 -23.94 -7.40
C SER A 30 -17.62 -24.06 -6.89
N PHE A 31 -18.55 -23.39 -7.58
CA PHE A 31 -19.97 -23.42 -7.30
C PHE A 31 -20.79 -23.44 -8.61
N GLY A 32 -22.06 -23.77 -8.48
CA GLY A 32 -23.06 -23.59 -9.54
C GLY A 32 -24.39 -23.17 -8.92
N SER A 33 -25.46 -23.20 -9.72
CA SER A 33 -26.83 -22.84 -9.27
C SER A 33 -27.01 -21.38 -8.84
N ALA A 34 -26.15 -20.47 -9.28
CA ALA A 34 -26.32 -19.02 -9.04
C ALA A 34 -27.37 -18.36 -9.97
N GLY A 35 -27.87 -19.11 -10.96
CA GLY A 35 -28.69 -18.62 -12.07
C GLY A 35 -28.11 -19.08 -13.40
N ASP A 36 -28.66 -18.54 -14.50
CA ASP A 36 -28.11 -18.64 -15.86
C ASP A 36 -26.94 -17.67 -15.96
N LEU A 37 -25.70 -18.19 -15.89
CA LEU A 37 -24.50 -17.36 -15.80
C LEU A 37 -24.10 -16.90 -17.21
N PRO A 38 -24.08 -15.58 -17.51
CA PRO A 38 -23.68 -15.09 -18.82
C PRO A 38 -22.20 -15.37 -19.14
N ALA A 39 -21.83 -15.24 -20.42
CA ALA A 39 -20.44 -15.43 -20.83
C ALA A 39 -19.53 -14.22 -20.51
N SER A 40 -20.12 -13.07 -20.20
CA SER A 40 -19.45 -11.78 -19.98
C SER A 40 -20.32 -10.86 -19.11
N GLY A 41 -19.84 -9.65 -18.85
CA GLY A 41 -20.64 -8.61 -18.18
C GLY A 41 -20.74 -8.80 -16.68
N TYR A 42 -19.62 -9.10 -16.02
CA TYR A 42 -19.58 -9.34 -14.57
C TYR A 42 -19.02 -8.16 -13.81
N GLY A 43 -19.77 -7.68 -12.82
CA GLY A 43 -19.22 -6.91 -11.71
C GLY A 43 -18.77 -7.86 -10.60
N PHE A 44 -17.59 -7.65 -10.06
CA PHE A 44 -16.99 -8.48 -9.02
C PHE A 44 -16.22 -7.59 -8.05
N ASP A 45 -16.56 -7.62 -6.76
CA ASP A 45 -15.77 -6.92 -5.75
C ASP A 45 -15.97 -7.47 -4.33
N PHE A 46 -14.98 -7.25 -3.46
CA PHE A 46 -15.01 -7.68 -2.06
C PHE A 46 -15.60 -6.61 -1.15
N ASN A 47 -16.49 -7.00 -0.23
CA ASN A 47 -16.90 -6.08 0.84
C ASN A 47 -15.88 -6.15 1.99
N PRO A 48 -15.17 -5.06 2.32
CA PRO A 48 -14.09 -5.06 3.32
C PRO A 48 -14.55 -5.16 4.79
N LEU A 49 -15.86 -5.23 5.10
CA LEU A 49 -16.32 -5.26 6.49
C LEU A 49 -16.15 -6.65 7.16
N PRO A 50 -15.52 -6.72 8.36
CA PRO A 50 -15.22 -7.98 9.08
C PRO A 50 -16.46 -8.81 9.46
N VAL A 51 -17.65 -8.18 9.50
CA VAL A 51 -18.92 -8.83 9.85
C VAL A 51 -19.71 -9.33 8.63
N ALA A 52 -19.27 -9.00 7.41
CA ALA A 52 -19.95 -9.34 6.16
C ALA A 52 -19.12 -10.18 5.18
N ASP A 53 -17.78 -10.12 5.19
CA ASP A 53 -16.79 -10.96 4.47
C ASP A 53 -17.28 -11.75 3.26
N ARG A 54 -17.90 -11.11 2.25
CA ARG A 54 -18.32 -11.82 1.03
C ARG A 54 -17.97 -11.01 -0.19
N ILE A 55 -17.60 -11.75 -1.23
CA ILE A 55 -17.44 -11.23 -2.57
C ILE A 55 -18.84 -11.04 -3.16
N ARG A 56 -19.14 -9.82 -3.60
CA ARG A 56 -20.32 -9.51 -4.39
C ARG A 56 -20.05 -9.80 -5.85
N VAL A 57 -21.01 -10.44 -6.50
CA VAL A 57 -20.99 -10.62 -7.94
C VAL A 57 -22.32 -10.16 -8.51
N THR A 58 -22.25 -9.33 -9.55
CA THR A 58 -23.40 -8.91 -10.34
C THR A 58 -23.17 -9.23 -11.81
N THR A 59 -24.24 -9.20 -12.60
CA THR A 59 -24.13 -9.35 -14.04
C THR A 59 -24.96 -8.32 -14.79
N ASP A 60 -24.60 -8.08 -16.04
CA ASP A 60 -25.38 -7.35 -17.04
C ASP A 60 -26.82 -7.89 -17.21
N THR A 61 -27.05 -9.19 -17.00
CA THR A 61 -28.38 -9.81 -17.00
C THR A 61 -29.20 -9.58 -15.72
N GLY A 62 -28.64 -8.88 -14.72
CA GLY A 62 -29.30 -8.53 -13.47
C GLY A 62 -29.16 -9.55 -12.33
N LEU A 63 -28.30 -10.57 -12.44
CA LEU A 63 -27.97 -11.42 -11.31
C LEU A 63 -27.26 -10.62 -10.21
N ASN A 64 -27.50 -11.01 -8.96
CA ASN A 64 -26.92 -10.43 -7.76
C ASN A 64 -26.72 -11.54 -6.72
N PHE A 65 -25.48 -11.89 -6.44
CA PHE A 65 -25.17 -13.00 -5.53
C PHE A 65 -23.86 -12.77 -4.77
N ARG A 66 -23.62 -13.63 -3.78
CA ARG A 66 -22.45 -13.56 -2.90
C ARG A 66 -21.66 -14.86 -2.90
N VAL A 67 -20.34 -14.74 -2.92
CA VAL A 67 -19.39 -15.85 -2.85
C VAL A 67 -18.56 -15.74 -1.57
N ASN A 68 -18.27 -16.88 -0.96
CA ASN A 68 -17.40 -16.94 0.22
C ASN A 68 -15.92 -16.95 -0.24
N PRO A 69 -15.12 -15.95 0.14
CA PRO A 69 -13.72 -15.84 -0.29
C PRO A 69 -12.83 -16.99 0.23
N ASN A 70 -13.19 -17.61 1.36
CA ASN A 70 -12.34 -18.62 2.00
C ASN A 70 -12.46 -20.01 1.38
N ASN A 71 -13.55 -20.29 0.67
CA ASN A 71 -13.81 -21.62 0.12
C ASN A 71 -14.51 -21.62 -1.25
N GLY A 72 -14.72 -20.46 -1.86
CA GLY A 72 -15.33 -20.31 -3.17
C GLY A 72 -16.80 -20.74 -3.26
N SER A 73 -17.50 -20.96 -2.14
CA SER A 73 -18.88 -21.41 -2.16
C SER A 73 -19.88 -20.26 -2.39
N LEU A 74 -20.95 -20.54 -3.16
CA LEU A 74 -22.09 -19.64 -3.28
C LEU A 74 -22.76 -19.49 -1.91
N THR A 75 -22.77 -18.27 -1.38
CA THR A 75 -23.32 -17.97 -0.06
C THR A 75 -24.81 -17.65 -0.13
N ALA A 76 -25.20 -16.83 -1.10
CA ALA A 76 -26.59 -16.39 -1.25
C ALA A 76 -26.84 -15.89 -2.68
N ILE A 77 -28.08 -16.04 -3.12
CA ILE A 77 -28.64 -15.36 -4.29
C ILE A 77 -29.57 -14.30 -3.74
N ASP A 78 -29.27 -13.04 -4.03
CA ASP A 78 -29.99 -11.89 -3.54
C ASP A 78 -31.05 -11.45 -4.56
N THR A 79 -31.79 -10.38 -4.23
CA THR A 79 -32.80 -9.85 -5.15
C THR A 79 -32.12 -9.38 -6.43
N ALA A 80 -32.66 -9.82 -7.57
CA ALA A 80 -32.18 -9.42 -8.89
C ALA A 80 -32.16 -7.88 -9.02
N ILE A 81 -31.18 -7.38 -9.75
CA ILE A 81 -31.01 -5.95 -9.96
C ILE A 81 -32.23 -5.41 -10.72
N SER A 82 -32.78 -4.32 -10.22
CA SER A 82 -33.96 -3.66 -10.80
C SER A 82 -33.66 -2.21 -11.13
N GLY A 83 -34.04 -1.77 -12.33
CA GLY A 83 -33.98 -0.36 -12.73
C GLY A 83 -32.72 0.08 -13.48
N ALA A 84 -31.69 -0.77 -13.58
CA ALA A 84 -30.53 -0.60 -14.46
C ALA A 84 -30.50 -1.74 -15.49
N SER A 85 -29.87 -1.50 -16.64
CA SER A 85 -29.96 -2.42 -17.79
C SER A 85 -28.67 -3.10 -18.22
N ASP A 86 -27.50 -2.73 -17.67
CA ASP A 86 -26.24 -3.47 -17.83
C ASP A 86 -25.24 -3.11 -16.72
N ILE A 87 -25.32 -3.80 -15.58
CA ILE A 87 -24.40 -3.64 -14.44
C ILE A 87 -23.25 -4.63 -14.54
N SER A 88 -22.16 -4.18 -15.16
CA SER A 88 -20.91 -4.95 -15.35
C SER A 88 -19.73 -4.42 -14.54
N GLY A 89 -19.88 -3.31 -13.81
CA GLY A 89 -18.87 -2.80 -12.86
C GLY A 89 -19.47 -2.58 -11.49
N VAL A 90 -18.82 -3.10 -10.44
CA VAL A 90 -19.22 -2.89 -9.04
C VAL A 90 -17.98 -2.70 -8.19
N ALA A 91 -18.07 -1.82 -7.19
CA ALA A 91 -17.01 -1.60 -6.21
C ALA A 91 -17.62 -1.11 -4.89
N TYR A 92 -17.10 -1.60 -3.77
CA TYR A 92 -17.41 -1.10 -2.43
C TYR A 92 -16.46 0.04 -2.06
N THR A 93 -16.98 1.06 -1.37
CA THR A 93 -16.09 1.99 -0.66
C THR A 93 -15.35 1.24 0.45
N ASN A 94 -14.05 1.50 0.57
CA ASN A 94 -13.21 1.03 1.67
C ASN A 94 -12.78 2.23 2.54
N ASP A 95 -13.74 3.01 3.04
CA ASP A 95 -13.48 4.32 3.65
C ASP A 95 -12.94 4.26 5.10
N GLY A 96 -12.46 3.09 5.57
CA GLY A 96 -11.94 2.91 6.93
C GLY A 96 -12.99 3.07 8.05
N THR A 97 -14.23 3.43 7.71
CA THR A 97 -15.36 3.42 8.63
C THR A 97 -16.00 2.04 8.55
N ASN A 98 -16.60 1.53 9.63
CA ASN A 98 -17.25 0.19 9.63
C ASN A 98 -18.53 0.13 8.76
N VAL A 99 -18.59 0.88 7.67
CA VAL A 99 -19.72 1.12 6.79
C VAL A 99 -19.22 1.16 5.35
N THR A 100 -19.80 0.38 4.46
CA THR A 100 -19.42 0.34 3.03
C THR A 100 -20.61 0.71 2.15
N THR A 101 -20.36 1.44 1.07
CA THR A 101 -21.36 1.73 0.03
C THR A 101 -21.02 0.95 -1.23
N LEU A 102 -21.99 0.22 -1.81
CA LEU A 102 -21.80 -0.47 -3.10
C LEU A 102 -22.15 0.48 -4.24
N TYR A 103 -21.15 0.84 -5.01
CA TYR A 103 -21.31 1.56 -6.27
C TYR A 103 -21.38 0.59 -7.44
N THR A 104 -22.15 0.96 -8.46
CA THR A 104 -22.27 0.19 -9.70
C THR A 104 -22.23 1.11 -10.92
N LEU A 105 -21.75 0.58 -12.05
CA LEU A 105 -21.68 1.27 -13.33
C LEU A 105 -22.69 0.65 -14.30
N ASP A 106 -23.60 1.47 -14.83
CA ASP A 106 -24.59 1.08 -15.84
C ASP A 106 -24.16 1.60 -17.21
N SER A 107 -23.77 0.70 -18.10
CA SER A 107 -23.27 1.04 -19.44
C SER A 107 -24.37 1.62 -20.34
N ILE A 108 -25.64 1.23 -20.13
CA ILE A 108 -26.75 1.66 -20.98
C ILE A 108 -27.25 3.05 -20.64
N SER A 109 -27.25 3.41 -19.35
CA SER A 109 -27.67 4.74 -18.90
C SER A 109 -26.50 5.72 -18.71
N ASP A 110 -25.26 5.27 -18.91
CA ASP A 110 -24.03 6.03 -18.67
C ASP A 110 -24.01 6.66 -17.28
N GLN A 111 -24.38 5.89 -16.24
CA GLN A 111 -24.50 6.36 -14.86
C GLN A 111 -23.58 5.61 -13.89
N LEU A 112 -23.05 6.36 -12.93
CA LEU A 112 -22.68 5.82 -11.63
C LEU A 112 -23.94 5.72 -10.77
N MET A 113 -24.13 4.56 -10.15
CA MET A 113 -25.27 4.25 -9.31
C MET A 113 -24.79 3.76 -7.95
N ILE A 114 -25.65 3.85 -6.94
CA ILE A 114 -25.50 3.13 -5.67
C ILE A 114 -26.52 2.00 -5.66
N GLN A 115 -26.05 0.76 -5.45
CA GLN A 115 -26.94 -0.37 -5.24
C GLN A 115 -27.29 -0.49 -3.75
N GLY A 116 -28.52 -0.13 -3.41
CA GLY A 116 -28.94 0.18 -2.05
C GLY A 116 -28.84 1.68 -1.77
N GLY A 117 -28.51 2.09 -0.56
CA GLY A 117 -28.23 3.50 -0.28
C GLY A 117 -27.00 3.66 0.63
N PRO A 118 -26.63 4.89 0.98
CA PRO A 118 -25.36 5.19 1.65
C PRO A 118 -25.15 4.33 2.89
N GLY A 119 -23.98 3.71 2.98
CA GLY A 119 -23.64 2.79 4.06
C GLY A 119 -24.45 1.50 4.09
N GLY A 120 -24.86 1.01 2.92
CA GLY A 120 -25.63 -0.22 2.80
C GLY A 120 -27.08 -0.09 3.25
N ASN A 121 -27.65 1.12 3.23
CA ASN A 121 -29.02 1.39 3.66
C ASN A 121 -29.87 2.05 2.55
N PRO A 122 -30.85 1.36 1.92
CA PRO A 122 -31.33 0.02 2.21
C PRO A 122 -30.61 -1.04 1.36
N ASN A 123 -29.80 -1.85 2.03
CA ASN A 123 -29.13 -3.10 1.66
C ASN A 123 -28.89 -3.41 0.16
N PRO A 124 -27.62 -3.58 -0.28
CA PRO A 124 -27.26 -4.08 -1.61
C PRO A 124 -27.95 -5.40 -2.03
N ASN A 125 -28.35 -6.23 -1.07
CA ASN A 125 -29.10 -7.48 -1.31
C ASN A 125 -30.51 -7.23 -1.91
N GLY A 126 -31.00 -5.99 -1.87
CA GLY A 126 -32.28 -5.59 -2.44
C GLY A 126 -32.24 -5.33 -3.95
N GLY A 127 -31.06 -5.21 -4.56
CA GLY A 127 -30.91 -5.02 -6.01
C GLY A 127 -31.39 -3.67 -6.57
N ALA A 128 -31.87 -2.75 -5.73
CA ALA A 128 -32.33 -1.44 -6.15
C ALA A 128 -31.15 -0.52 -6.52
N GLN A 129 -31.24 0.16 -7.65
CA GLN A 129 -30.22 1.09 -8.13
C GLN A 129 -30.69 2.54 -7.97
N ASN A 130 -29.85 3.37 -7.34
CA ASN A 130 -30.09 4.81 -7.15
C ASN A 130 -29.03 5.63 -7.90
N PRO A 131 -29.41 6.51 -8.85
CA PRO A 131 -28.44 7.33 -9.56
C PRO A 131 -27.64 8.27 -8.65
N VAL A 132 -26.33 8.30 -8.88
CA VAL A 132 -25.43 9.33 -8.33
C VAL A 132 -25.29 10.45 -9.36
N GLY A 133 -24.94 10.09 -10.59
CA GLY A 133 -24.85 11.01 -11.71
C GLY A 133 -24.19 10.38 -12.93
N PRO A 134 -24.17 11.12 -14.06
CA PRO A 134 -23.64 10.61 -15.31
C PRO A 134 -22.13 10.41 -15.24
N VAL A 135 -21.66 9.31 -15.81
CA VAL A 135 -20.23 9.09 -16.09
C VAL A 135 -19.76 10.10 -17.13
N GLY A 136 -20.57 10.41 -18.14
CA GLY A 136 -20.35 11.54 -19.03
C GLY A 136 -19.18 11.35 -20.00
N VAL A 137 -18.80 10.10 -20.24
CA VAL A 137 -17.69 9.71 -21.14
C VAL A 137 -18.18 9.35 -22.54
N GLY A 138 -19.50 9.36 -22.76
CA GLY A 138 -20.16 9.02 -24.01
C GLY A 138 -20.37 7.50 -24.11
N ASP A 139 -21.54 7.02 -23.69
CA ASP A 139 -22.03 5.63 -23.75
C ASP A 139 -20.91 4.57 -23.88
N PHE A 140 -20.24 4.25 -22.78
CA PHE A 140 -19.35 3.11 -22.75
C PHE A 140 -20.17 1.82 -22.90
N SER A 141 -19.61 0.83 -23.58
CA SER A 141 -20.31 -0.43 -23.92
C SER A 141 -20.24 -1.48 -22.83
N THR A 142 -19.23 -1.44 -21.96
CA THR A 142 -19.03 -2.39 -20.87
C THR A 142 -18.07 -1.78 -19.85
N ALA A 143 -18.32 -2.01 -18.56
CA ALA A 143 -17.30 -1.85 -17.53
C ALA A 143 -16.55 -3.19 -17.41
N ASN A 144 -15.27 -3.20 -17.74
CA ASN A 144 -14.41 -4.39 -17.66
C ASN A 144 -13.74 -4.54 -16.30
N GLY A 145 -14.17 -3.77 -15.29
CA GLY A 145 -13.55 -3.68 -13.99
C GLY A 145 -13.83 -2.31 -13.37
N PHE A 146 -14.11 -2.30 -12.08
CA PHE A 146 -14.30 -1.10 -11.28
C PHE A 146 -13.81 -1.43 -9.88
N ASP A 147 -12.99 -0.57 -9.31
CA ASP A 147 -12.50 -0.73 -7.95
C ASP A 147 -12.34 0.66 -7.31
N ILE A 148 -12.50 0.74 -6.00
CA ILE A 148 -12.43 1.98 -5.24
C ILE A 148 -11.31 1.82 -4.21
N PRO A 149 -10.22 2.59 -4.29
CA PRO A 149 -9.23 2.56 -3.25
C PRO A 149 -9.84 3.07 -1.93
N PRO A 150 -9.27 2.67 -0.80
CA PRO A 150 -9.62 3.25 0.50
C PRO A 150 -9.35 4.75 0.57
N GLY A 151 -10.05 5.42 1.49
CA GLY A 151 -9.80 6.84 1.83
C GLY A 151 -10.11 7.90 0.77
N VAL A 152 -10.46 7.52 -0.47
CA VAL A 152 -10.63 8.46 -1.59
C VAL A 152 -12.08 8.70 -2.01
N ASP A 153 -12.31 9.86 -2.63
CA ASP A 153 -13.60 10.27 -3.18
C ASP A 153 -13.82 9.83 -4.64
N SER A 154 -12.95 8.99 -5.21
CA SER A 154 -13.01 8.54 -6.61
C SER A 154 -12.60 7.07 -6.77
N GLY A 155 -13.30 6.32 -7.63
CA GLY A 155 -12.91 4.95 -8.03
C GLY A 155 -12.22 4.90 -9.38
N LEU A 156 -11.52 3.81 -9.70
CA LEU A 156 -10.94 3.56 -11.02
C LEU A 156 -11.79 2.57 -11.80
N ALA A 157 -12.07 2.87 -13.07
CA ALA A 157 -12.87 2.03 -13.95
C ALA A 157 -12.15 1.76 -15.27
N LEU A 158 -12.16 0.49 -15.71
CA LEU A 158 -11.79 0.11 -17.07
C LEU A 158 -13.04 0.07 -17.94
N LEU A 159 -13.22 1.06 -18.80
CA LEU A 159 -14.40 1.17 -19.65
C LEU A 159 -14.06 0.84 -21.10
N THR A 160 -14.90 0.05 -21.77
CA THR A 160 -14.83 -0.11 -23.23
C THR A 160 -15.65 0.99 -23.89
N HIS A 161 -15.00 1.98 -24.46
CA HIS A 161 -15.65 3.07 -25.20
C HIS A 161 -15.04 3.19 -26.61
N GLY A 162 -15.90 3.31 -27.62
CA GLY A 162 -15.48 3.30 -29.03
C GLY A 162 -14.74 2.04 -29.48
N GLY A 163 -14.92 0.92 -28.77
CA GLY A 163 -14.21 -0.35 -29.01
C GLY A 163 -12.79 -0.41 -28.46
N ALA A 164 -12.34 0.60 -27.70
CA ALA A 164 -11.07 0.61 -26.99
C ALA A 164 -11.29 0.49 -25.48
N VAL A 165 -10.39 -0.22 -24.79
CA VAL A 165 -10.34 -0.24 -23.33
C VAL A 165 -9.60 1.02 -22.87
N GLN A 166 -10.23 1.77 -21.97
CA GLN A 166 -9.73 3.05 -21.45
C GLN A 166 -9.84 3.04 -19.92
N LEU A 167 -8.88 3.67 -19.25
CA LEU A 167 -8.85 3.84 -17.80
C LEU A 167 -9.44 5.20 -17.43
N TYR A 168 -10.39 5.21 -16.52
CA TYR A 168 -11.05 6.41 -16.01
C TYR A 168 -10.97 6.50 -14.49
N SER A 169 -10.84 7.70 -13.97
CA SER A 169 -11.21 8.03 -12.58
C SER A 169 -12.68 8.44 -12.55
N ILE A 170 -13.46 7.89 -11.61
CA ILE A 170 -14.90 8.11 -11.46
C ILE A 170 -15.15 8.79 -10.11
N ASN A 171 -15.60 10.04 -10.13
CA ASN A 171 -15.90 10.77 -8.90
C ASN A 171 -17.14 10.20 -8.20
N LEU A 172 -17.01 9.72 -6.96
CA LEU A 172 -18.07 8.99 -6.25
C LEU A 172 -19.22 9.89 -5.76
N ALA A 173 -19.00 11.20 -5.69
CA ALA A 173 -20.03 12.17 -5.29
C ALA A 173 -20.90 12.64 -6.45
N THR A 174 -20.34 12.69 -7.67
CA THR A 174 -21.00 13.29 -8.85
C THR A 174 -21.24 12.30 -9.98
N GLY A 175 -20.56 11.15 -9.98
CA GLY A 175 -20.53 10.19 -11.07
C GLY A 175 -19.55 10.52 -12.20
N ALA A 176 -19.00 11.73 -12.25
CA ALA A 176 -18.24 12.21 -13.41
C ALA A 176 -16.96 11.39 -13.65
N GLY A 177 -16.82 10.89 -14.88
CA GLY A 177 -15.64 10.17 -15.36
C GLY A 177 -14.60 11.10 -15.99
N THR A 178 -13.35 10.94 -15.58
CA THR A 178 -12.18 11.63 -16.14
C THR A 178 -11.24 10.61 -16.76
N LEU A 179 -10.94 10.78 -18.06
CA LEU A 179 -10.02 9.88 -18.76
C LEU A 179 -8.60 10.02 -18.18
N ILE A 180 -8.04 8.91 -17.71
CA ILE A 180 -6.63 8.82 -17.29
C ILE A 180 -5.77 8.41 -18.47
N GLY A 181 -6.17 7.35 -19.18
CA GLY A 181 -5.32 6.77 -20.22
C GLY A 181 -6.02 5.76 -21.13
N ASN A 182 -5.36 5.44 -22.23
CA ASN A 182 -5.83 4.47 -23.21
C ASN A 182 -4.94 3.23 -23.17
N PHE A 183 -5.55 2.04 -23.21
CA PHE A 183 -4.80 0.82 -23.46
C PHE A 183 -4.47 0.68 -24.95
N PRO A 184 -3.41 -0.07 -25.31
CA PRO A 184 -3.11 -0.38 -26.70
C PRO A 184 -4.30 -1.00 -27.44
N PRO A 185 -4.49 -0.71 -28.74
CA PRO A 185 -5.55 -1.32 -29.53
C PRO A 185 -5.48 -2.86 -29.49
N GLY A 186 -6.63 -3.50 -29.30
CA GLY A 186 -6.74 -4.96 -29.20
C GLY A 186 -6.51 -5.53 -27.79
N THR A 187 -6.24 -4.68 -26.80
CA THR A 187 -6.24 -5.10 -25.38
C THR A 187 -7.60 -5.66 -24.99
N SER A 188 -7.59 -6.82 -24.34
CA SER A 188 -8.76 -7.39 -23.66
C SER A 188 -8.54 -7.26 -22.15
N ALA A 189 -9.54 -6.76 -21.42
CA ALA A 189 -9.54 -6.66 -19.96
C ALA A 189 -10.79 -7.36 -19.43
N SER A 190 -10.70 -7.97 -18.24
CA SER A 190 -11.82 -8.72 -17.63
C SER A 190 -11.82 -8.63 -16.10
N GLY A 191 -11.30 -7.53 -15.58
CA GLY A 191 -11.27 -7.16 -14.18
C GLY A 191 -10.34 -5.97 -13.98
N LEU A 192 -10.58 -5.21 -12.92
CA LEU A 192 -9.63 -4.26 -12.35
C LEU A 192 -9.66 -4.52 -10.85
N ALA A 193 -8.48 -4.63 -10.25
CA ALA A 193 -8.34 -4.54 -8.80
C ALA A 193 -7.19 -3.58 -8.51
N ILE A 194 -7.34 -2.76 -7.49
CA ILE A 194 -6.31 -1.87 -7.00
C ILE A 194 -5.56 -2.64 -5.91
N LEU A 195 -4.27 -2.83 -6.13
CA LEU A 195 -3.39 -3.30 -5.07
C LEU A 195 -2.94 -2.07 -4.30
N ASN A 196 -3.34 -1.96 -3.04
CA ASN A 196 -2.62 -1.07 -2.14
C ASN A 196 -1.26 -1.71 -1.91
N THR A 197 -0.20 -1.03 -2.31
CA THR A 197 1.15 -1.39 -1.84
C THR A 197 1.15 -1.10 -0.34
N PRO A 198 1.32 -2.13 0.51
CA PRO A 198 1.36 -1.90 1.94
C PRO A 198 2.48 -0.91 2.24
N SER A 199 2.24 -0.01 3.18
CA SER A 199 3.33 0.69 3.84
C SER A 199 4.20 -0.32 4.58
N GLY A 200 5.53 -0.21 4.49
CA GLY A 200 6.48 -1.09 5.18
C GLY A 200 6.99 -2.23 4.30
N ASP A 201 7.78 -3.13 4.90
CA ASP A 201 8.44 -4.20 4.14
C ASP A 201 7.54 -5.41 3.91
N ASP A 202 7.29 -5.83 2.68
CA ASP A 202 6.66 -7.14 2.42
C ASP A 202 7.66 -8.04 1.69
N PHE A 203 8.37 -8.91 2.41
CA PHE A 203 9.39 -9.77 1.79
C PHE A 203 8.76 -10.92 0.99
N ASN A 204 7.47 -11.22 1.20
CA ASN A 204 6.86 -12.48 0.77
C ASN A 204 5.70 -12.32 -0.23
N GLY A 205 5.18 -11.11 -0.38
CA GLY A 205 4.13 -10.70 -1.31
C GLY A 205 2.72 -11.06 -0.81
N ASP A 206 2.52 -11.22 0.51
CA ASP A 206 1.20 -11.47 1.10
C ASP A 206 0.46 -10.21 1.55
N SER A 207 1.04 -9.03 1.28
CA SER A 207 0.52 -7.71 1.59
C SER A 207 0.49 -7.37 3.08
N ASN A 208 1.17 -8.16 3.90
CA ASN A 208 1.46 -7.80 5.28
C ASN A 208 2.92 -7.34 5.38
N GLY A 209 3.15 -6.34 6.22
CA GLY A 209 4.47 -5.95 6.66
C GLY A 209 5.17 -7.11 7.37
N ASP A 210 6.43 -7.29 7.09
CA ASP A 210 7.32 -8.32 7.60
C ASP A 210 8.46 -7.64 8.38
N ILE A 211 9.04 -8.33 9.34
CA ILE A 211 10.08 -7.75 10.21
C ILE A 211 11.44 -8.34 9.84
N LEU A 212 12.36 -7.46 9.42
CA LEU A 212 13.76 -7.80 9.14
C LEU A 212 14.63 -7.66 10.39
N TRP A 213 15.25 -8.76 10.79
CA TRP A 213 16.18 -8.83 11.90
C TRP A 213 17.59 -9.11 11.41
N ARG A 214 18.58 -8.52 12.09
CA ARG A 214 19.97 -8.95 12.01
C ARG A 214 20.61 -9.01 13.38
N ASN A 215 21.41 -10.04 13.64
CA ASN A 215 22.18 -10.13 14.88
C ASN A 215 23.64 -9.69 14.75
N ASP A 216 24.28 -9.48 15.90
CA ASP A 216 25.70 -9.10 16.02
C ASP A 216 26.67 -10.11 15.37
N SER A 217 26.24 -11.36 15.12
CA SER A 217 27.03 -12.37 14.42
C SER A 217 26.92 -12.29 12.88
N GLY A 218 26.03 -11.43 12.38
CA GLY A 218 25.77 -11.26 10.95
C GLY A 218 24.65 -12.11 10.40
N GLN A 219 23.88 -12.81 11.25
CA GLN A 219 22.73 -13.59 10.80
C GLN A 219 21.58 -12.65 10.46
N VAL A 220 20.97 -12.85 9.30
CA VAL A 220 19.74 -12.18 8.86
C VAL A 220 18.56 -13.12 9.07
N TYR A 221 17.45 -12.62 9.60
CA TYR A 221 16.28 -13.41 9.99
C TYR A 221 15.01 -12.60 9.76
N PHE A 222 13.91 -13.26 9.42
CA PHE A 222 12.65 -12.61 9.08
C PHE A 222 11.52 -13.17 9.91
N TRP A 223 10.58 -12.30 10.28
CA TRP A 223 9.25 -12.69 10.74
C TRP A 223 8.24 -12.21 9.71
N ASN A 224 7.53 -13.16 9.10
CA ASN A 224 6.40 -12.84 8.24
C ASN A 224 5.17 -12.66 9.12
N MET A 225 4.58 -11.47 9.10
CA MET A 225 3.54 -11.11 10.06
C MET A 225 2.13 -11.34 9.53
N ASN A 226 1.18 -11.37 10.46
CA ASN A 226 -0.25 -11.29 10.22
C ASN A 226 -0.88 -10.69 11.47
N GLY A 227 -0.96 -9.36 11.48
CA GLY A 227 -1.20 -8.52 12.64
C GLY A 227 -0.22 -8.82 13.76
N THR A 228 -0.75 -9.01 14.97
CA THR A 228 0.05 -9.40 16.14
C THR A 228 0.68 -10.82 16.10
N ALA A 229 0.45 -11.63 15.06
CA ALA A 229 0.97 -12.99 14.95
C ALA A 229 2.11 -13.13 13.93
N ILE A 230 3.01 -14.09 14.18
CA ILE A 230 4.01 -14.54 13.20
C ILE A 230 3.39 -15.71 12.42
N ASN A 231 3.20 -15.55 11.11
CA ASN A 231 2.72 -16.60 10.21
C ASN A 231 3.84 -17.61 9.89
N SER A 232 5.02 -17.09 9.56
CA SER A 232 6.24 -17.88 9.39
C SER A 232 7.46 -17.08 9.79
N GLU A 233 8.54 -17.76 10.17
CA GLU A 233 9.81 -17.12 10.47
C GLU A 233 10.99 -17.98 10.03
N GLY A 234 12.14 -17.35 9.82
CA GLY A 234 13.37 -18.08 9.54
C GLY A 234 14.55 -17.21 9.18
N GLY A 235 15.73 -17.82 9.22
CA GLY A 235 16.96 -17.17 8.73
C GLY A 235 16.92 -17.04 7.22
N ALA A 236 17.51 -15.96 6.70
CA ALA A 236 17.85 -15.89 5.28
C ALA A 236 18.60 -17.15 4.86
N ALA A 237 18.28 -17.70 3.69
CA ALA A 237 19.01 -18.83 3.11
C ALA A 237 20.41 -18.41 2.58
N HIS A 238 21.18 -17.71 3.40
CA HIS A 238 22.47 -17.12 3.08
C HIS A 238 23.46 -17.33 4.25
N ALA A 239 24.76 -17.25 3.97
CA ALA A 239 25.79 -17.27 5.00
C ALA A 239 25.72 -16.02 5.91
N LEU A 240 26.39 -16.09 7.07
CA LEU A 240 26.51 -14.93 7.96
C LEU A 240 27.18 -13.77 7.21
N VAL A 241 26.56 -12.59 7.26
CA VAL A 241 27.04 -11.38 6.60
C VAL A 241 27.99 -10.66 7.56
N PRO A 242 29.28 -10.47 7.20
CA PRO A 242 30.25 -9.84 8.09
C PRO A 242 29.85 -8.42 8.52
N THR A 243 30.38 -7.96 9.65
CA THR A 243 29.97 -6.71 10.30
C THR A 243 30.47 -5.43 9.62
N ASP A 244 31.33 -5.56 8.61
CA ASP A 244 31.75 -4.46 7.73
C ASP A 244 30.71 -4.16 6.63
N TRP A 245 29.66 -4.99 6.52
CA TRP A 245 28.45 -4.71 5.77
C TRP A 245 27.33 -4.26 6.69
N HIS A 246 26.57 -3.26 6.24
CA HIS A 246 25.45 -2.66 6.94
C HIS A 246 24.21 -2.66 6.06
N ILE A 247 23.05 -2.97 6.63
CA ILE A 247 21.76 -2.74 5.96
C ILE A 247 21.54 -1.22 5.99
N GLN A 248 21.22 -0.63 4.84
CA GLN A 248 21.04 0.82 4.67
C GLN A 248 19.64 1.19 4.17
N GLY A 249 18.89 0.23 3.68
CA GLY A 249 17.55 0.45 3.15
C GLY A 249 16.89 -0.86 2.78
N ARG A 250 15.58 -0.77 2.58
CA ARG A 250 14.67 -1.86 2.26
C ARG A 250 13.69 -1.33 1.22
N GLY A 251 13.20 -2.19 0.33
CA GLY A 251 12.26 -1.80 -0.72
C GLY A 251 12.41 -2.62 -1.98
N ASP A 252 11.41 -2.63 -2.85
CA ASP A 252 11.38 -3.45 -4.07
C ASP A 252 12.30 -2.89 -5.15
N PHE A 253 13.54 -3.38 -5.28
CA PHE A 253 14.47 -2.86 -6.28
C PHE A 253 14.25 -3.48 -7.65
N ASP A 254 13.66 -4.67 -7.75
CA ASP A 254 13.51 -5.41 -9.02
C ASP A 254 12.10 -5.31 -9.66
N GLY A 255 11.12 -4.78 -8.93
CA GLY A 255 9.75 -4.52 -9.36
C GLY A 255 8.85 -5.75 -9.26
N ASP A 256 9.16 -6.69 -8.35
CA ASP A 256 8.39 -7.91 -8.14
C ASP A 256 7.35 -7.84 -7.00
N ASN A 257 7.17 -6.62 -6.44
CA ASN A 257 6.33 -6.26 -5.30
C ASN A 257 6.74 -6.96 -4.01
N LYS A 258 8.04 -7.19 -3.82
CA LYS A 258 8.60 -7.64 -2.56
C LYS A 258 9.76 -6.76 -2.14
N SER A 259 9.87 -6.53 -0.84
CA SER A 259 11.01 -5.80 -0.31
C SER A 259 12.30 -6.59 -0.52
N ASP A 260 13.30 -5.89 -1.03
CA ASP A 260 14.67 -6.33 -1.14
C ASP A 260 15.53 -5.64 -0.07
N ILE A 261 16.81 -6.03 0.05
CA ILE A 261 17.71 -5.47 1.06
C ILE A 261 18.88 -4.74 0.40
N LEU A 262 19.02 -3.45 0.72
CA LEU A 262 20.15 -2.63 0.32
C LEU A 262 21.25 -2.67 1.39
N TRP A 263 22.42 -3.08 0.95
CA TRP A 263 23.62 -3.19 1.76
C TRP A 263 24.68 -2.17 1.36
N ARG A 264 25.44 -1.74 2.37
CA ARG A 264 26.64 -0.92 2.19
C ARG A 264 27.80 -1.48 2.99
N HIS A 265 28.94 -1.61 2.32
CA HIS A 265 30.19 -1.97 2.97
C HIS A 265 30.96 -0.73 3.43
N ASP A 266 31.77 -0.86 4.50
CA ASP A 266 32.66 0.19 5.02
C ASP A 266 33.62 0.77 3.96
N SER A 267 33.94 0.00 2.91
CA SER A 267 34.78 0.45 1.79
C SER A 267 34.09 1.42 0.83
N GLY A 268 32.77 1.56 0.95
CA GLY A 268 31.98 2.30 0.00
C GLY A 268 31.46 1.46 -1.18
N GLN A 269 31.35 0.14 -1.04
CA GLN A 269 30.59 -0.71 -1.97
C GLN A 269 29.09 -0.74 -1.62
N THR A 270 28.23 -0.74 -2.63
CA THR A 270 26.78 -0.99 -2.51
C THR A 270 26.43 -2.35 -3.10
N TYR A 271 25.46 -3.02 -2.48
CA TYR A 271 25.08 -4.39 -2.83
C TYR A 271 23.59 -4.59 -2.53
N ILE A 272 22.88 -5.33 -3.37
CA ILE A 272 21.45 -5.60 -3.19
C ILE A 272 21.25 -7.11 -3.08
N TRP A 273 20.36 -7.51 -2.18
CA TRP A 273 19.74 -8.84 -2.17
C TRP A 273 18.31 -8.70 -2.66
N GLU A 274 18.05 -9.23 -3.86
CA GLU A 274 16.70 -9.41 -4.38
C GLU A 274 16.07 -10.62 -3.66
N MET A 275 14.97 -10.41 -2.94
CA MET A 275 14.39 -11.36 -2.00
C MET A 275 13.17 -12.09 -2.56
N ASN A 276 12.83 -13.22 -1.96
CA ASN A 276 11.59 -13.95 -2.22
C ASN A 276 11.21 -14.75 -0.96
N GLY A 277 10.53 -14.08 -0.04
CA GLY A 277 10.38 -14.48 1.34
C GLY A 277 11.75 -14.67 1.98
N LEU A 278 11.95 -15.83 2.62
CA LEU A 278 13.19 -16.17 3.32
C LEU A 278 14.40 -16.45 2.40
N ASN A 279 14.23 -16.40 1.08
CA ASN A 279 15.27 -16.77 0.11
C ASN A 279 15.82 -15.54 -0.59
N VAL A 280 17.14 -15.50 -0.76
CA VAL A 280 17.79 -14.59 -1.71
C VAL A 280 17.61 -15.17 -3.11
N LYS A 281 16.81 -14.51 -3.95
CA LYS A 281 16.52 -14.89 -5.34
C LYS A 281 17.69 -14.54 -6.25
N ALA A 282 18.25 -13.35 -6.07
CA ALA A 282 19.46 -12.89 -6.73
C ALA A 282 20.19 -11.88 -5.83
N GLU A 283 21.47 -11.70 -6.08
CA GLU A 283 22.26 -10.73 -5.31
C GLU A 283 23.44 -10.23 -6.14
N GLY A 284 23.89 -9.01 -5.85
CA GLY A 284 25.06 -8.47 -6.52
C GLY A 284 25.41 -7.05 -6.10
N SER A 285 26.62 -6.63 -6.50
CA SER A 285 26.99 -5.23 -6.40
C SER A 285 26.14 -4.42 -7.36
N ILE A 286 25.68 -3.26 -6.92
CA ILE A 286 25.05 -2.31 -7.84
C ILE A 286 26.06 -1.98 -8.93
N VAL A 287 25.63 -2.02 -10.20
CA VAL A 287 26.49 -1.77 -11.36
C VAL A 287 26.79 -0.27 -11.49
N HIS A 288 27.57 0.24 -10.54
CA HIS A 288 28.03 1.62 -10.44
C HIS A 288 29.47 1.65 -9.90
N ALA A 289 30.19 2.75 -10.13
CA ALA A 289 31.49 2.94 -9.49
C ALA A 289 31.34 2.97 -7.96
N ALA A 290 32.37 2.54 -7.22
CA ALA A 290 32.37 2.67 -5.77
C ALA A 290 32.18 4.14 -5.38
N VAL A 291 31.17 4.39 -4.54
CA VAL A 291 30.87 5.72 -4.02
C VAL A 291 31.72 5.93 -2.77
N GLY A 292 32.34 7.10 -2.64
CA GLY A 292 33.15 7.43 -1.47
C GLY A 292 32.33 7.48 -0.18
N THR A 293 33.03 7.50 0.96
CA THR A 293 32.40 7.59 2.30
C THR A 293 31.97 9.02 2.66
N ASP A 294 32.23 9.98 1.78
CA ASP A 294 31.70 11.35 1.80
C ASP A 294 30.23 11.42 1.36
N TRP A 295 29.69 10.31 0.84
CA TRP A 295 28.27 10.13 0.55
C TRP A 295 27.64 9.10 1.48
N GLN A 296 26.47 9.45 2.00
CA GLN A 296 25.64 8.62 2.85
C GLN A 296 24.34 8.28 2.14
N ILE A 297 23.89 7.03 2.25
CA ILE A 297 22.52 6.68 1.90
C ILE A 297 21.62 7.29 2.98
N GLN A 298 20.54 7.95 2.58
CA GLN A 298 19.57 8.57 3.49
C GLN A 298 18.25 7.82 3.54
N GLY A 299 18.04 6.92 2.60
CA GLY A 299 16.92 5.99 2.56
C GLY A 299 16.63 5.55 1.13
N THR A 300 15.52 4.84 1.01
CA THR A 300 14.99 4.26 -0.22
C THR A 300 13.54 4.70 -0.41
N GLY A 301 13.08 4.72 -1.66
CA GLY A 301 11.71 5.08 -2.03
C GLY A 301 11.61 5.22 -3.55
N ASP A 302 10.43 5.02 -4.13
CA ASP A 302 10.21 5.18 -5.57
C ASP A 302 10.12 6.67 -5.95
N PHE A 303 11.16 7.25 -6.54
CA PHE A 303 11.18 8.67 -6.88
C PHE A 303 10.61 8.96 -8.28
N ASP A 304 10.37 7.94 -9.12
CA ASP A 304 9.91 8.11 -10.50
C ASP A 304 8.58 7.39 -10.85
N ALA A 305 7.93 6.80 -9.84
CA ALA A 305 6.69 6.05 -9.90
C ALA A 305 6.72 4.89 -10.90
N ASP A 306 7.86 4.23 -11.07
CA ASP A 306 8.00 3.05 -11.93
C ASP A 306 7.72 1.71 -11.23
N GLY A 307 7.40 1.77 -9.93
CA GLY A 307 7.11 0.65 -9.06
C GLY A 307 8.36 0.04 -8.43
N ARG A 308 9.54 0.66 -8.58
CA ARG A 308 10.79 0.22 -7.95
C ARG A 308 11.28 1.25 -6.94
N SER A 309 11.89 0.75 -5.88
CA SER A 309 12.59 1.58 -4.90
C SER A 309 13.90 2.10 -5.48
N ASP A 310 14.12 3.38 -5.30
CA ASP A 310 15.34 4.09 -5.66
C ASP A 310 16.20 4.38 -4.42
N ILE A 311 17.37 4.98 -4.62
CA ILE A 311 18.31 5.28 -3.52
C ILE A 311 18.57 6.78 -3.43
N LEU A 312 18.26 7.36 -2.26
CA LEU A 312 18.58 8.75 -1.93
C LEU A 312 19.95 8.85 -1.25
N TRP A 313 20.79 9.71 -1.78
CA TRP A 313 22.13 9.98 -1.27
C TRP A 313 22.28 11.42 -0.80
N ARG A 314 23.08 11.61 0.25
CA ARG A 314 23.52 12.92 0.74
C ARG A 314 25.02 12.96 0.89
N HIS A 315 25.63 13.99 0.31
CA HIS A 315 27.05 14.26 0.44
C HIS A 315 27.33 15.15 1.66
N ASP A 316 28.52 15.05 2.24
CA ASP A 316 28.99 15.91 3.34
C ASP A 316 28.97 17.42 3.01
N SER A 317 28.97 17.77 1.73
CA SER A 317 28.81 19.17 1.27
C SER A 317 27.37 19.69 1.32
N GLY A 318 26.39 18.81 1.60
CA GLY A 318 24.97 19.13 1.58
C GLY A 318 24.26 18.84 0.24
N GLN A 319 24.97 18.29 -0.76
CA GLN A 319 24.33 17.85 -2.00
C GLN A 319 23.41 16.66 -1.77
N VAL A 320 22.32 16.62 -2.51
CA VAL A 320 21.34 15.53 -2.53
C VAL A 320 21.31 14.93 -3.93
N TYR A 321 21.34 13.61 -4.02
CA TYR A 321 21.51 12.89 -5.28
C TYR A 321 20.64 11.63 -5.26
N ILE A 322 20.04 11.27 -6.39
CA ILE A 322 19.15 10.12 -6.50
C ILE A 322 19.70 9.16 -7.55
N TRP A 323 19.61 7.88 -7.23
CA TRP A 323 19.77 6.78 -8.18
C TRP A 323 18.42 6.13 -8.43
N GLU A 324 17.88 6.32 -9.63
CA GLU A 324 16.72 5.60 -10.12
C GLU A 324 17.16 4.17 -10.49
N MET A 325 16.59 3.16 -9.86
CA MET A 325 17.08 1.78 -9.88
C MET A 325 16.32 0.88 -10.87
N ASN A 326 16.93 -0.24 -11.22
CA ASN A 326 16.31 -1.32 -11.98
C ASN A 326 17.02 -2.65 -11.66
N GLY A 327 16.58 -3.28 -10.57
CA GLY A 327 17.27 -4.37 -9.89
C GLY A 327 18.67 -3.94 -9.48
N LEU A 328 19.66 -4.76 -9.82
CA LEU A 328 21.09 -4.47 -9.56
C LEU A 328 21.69 -3.31 -10.40
N GLY A 329 20.92 -2.68 -11.31
CA GLY A 329 21.39 -1.61 -12.19
C GLY A 329 20.87 -0.24 -11.79
N VAL A 330 21.62 0.81 -12.15
CA VAL A 330 21.14 2.21 -12.11
C VAL A 330 20.57 2.55 -13.48
N LYS A 331 19.27 2.86 -13.55
CA LYS A 331 18.53 3.25 -14.76
C LYS A 331 18.82 4.70 -15.14
N ALA A 332 18.76 5.58 -14.16
CA ALA A 332 19.15 6.98 -14.28
C ALA A 332 19.67 7.50 -12.95
N GLU A 333 20.40 8.61 -12.98
CA GLU A 333 20.90 9.23 -11.77
C GLU A 333 21.11 10.73 -11.94
N GLY A 334 21.03 11.48 -10.85
CA GLY A 334 21.31 12.90 -10.88
C GLY A 334 21.21 13.59 -9.54
N GLY A 335 21.85 14.76 -9.49
CA GLY A 335 21.72 15.66 -8.35
C GLY A 335 20.37 16.33 -8.40
N VAL A 336 19.68 16.37 -7.25
CA VAL A 336 18.48 17.18 -7.11
C VAL A 336 18.85 18.63 -7.38
N ALA A 337 18.12 19.29 -8.28
CA ALA A 337 18.42 20.64 -8.78
C ALA A 337 18.11 21.74 -7.73
N HIS A 338 18.74 21.63 -6.57
CA HIS A 338 18.62 22.52 -5.42
C HIS A 338 20.02 22.94 -4.95
N ALA A 339 20.11 24.08 -4.24
CA ALA A 339 21.35 24.47 -3.59
C ALA A 339 21.79 23.42 -2.55
N ALA A 340 23.08 23.34 -2.25
CA ALA A 340 23.55 22.46 -1.19
C ALA A 340 22.86 22.82 0.14
N VAL A 341 22.20 21.83 0.74
CA VAL A 341 21.44 21.99 1.97
C VAL A 341 22.39 21.86 3.15
N THR A 342 22.44 22.88 4.00
CA THR A 342 23.37 22.97 5.13
C THR A 342 23.14 21.88 6.18
N SER A 343 24.12 21.66 7.06
CA SER A 343 24.12 20.57 8.05
C SER A 343 23.18 20.77 9.24
N ASP A 344 22.56 21.93 9.35
CA ASP A 344 21.47 22.22 10.29
C ASP A 344 20.11 21.65 9.83
N TRP A 345 20.07 21.12 8.60
CA TRP A 345 18.96 20.37 8.03
C TRP A 345 19.32 18.90 7.87
N HIS A 346 18.43 18.05 8.39
CA HIS A 346 18.57 16.60 8.41
C HIS A 346 17.44 15.97 7.62
N ILE A 347 17.76 15.06 6.69
CA ILE A 347 16.76 14.18 6.10
C ILE A 347 16.31 13.23 7.20
N GLN A 348 15.02 13.16 7.45
CA GLN A 348 14.46 12.28 8.47
C GLN A 348 14.02 10.96 7.85
N ARG A 349 13.20 11.03 6.80
CA ARG A 349 12.55 9.89 6.15
C ARG A 349 12.17 10.24 4.72
N ILE A 350 11.81 9.21 3.98
CA ILE A 350 11.32 9.24 2.61
C ILE A 350 9.93 8.60 2.60
N GLY A 351 8.97 9.20 1.90
CA GLY A 351 7.60 8.70 1.80
C GLY A 351 6.76 9.65 0.95
N ASP A 352 5.71 9.16 0.30
CA ASP A 352 4.80 9.98 -0.53
C ASP A 352 3.88 10.80 0.38
N PHE A 353 4.01 12.14 0.42
CA PHE A 353 3.16 12.98 1.27
C PHE A 353 1.90 13.48 0.57
N ASN A 354 1.77 13.30 -0.76
CA ASN A 354 0.72 13.94 -1.57
C ASN A 354 -0.13 12.96 -2.40
N GLY A 355 0.14 11.66 -2.31
CA GLY A 355 -0.65 10.57 -2.89
C GLY A 355 -0.46 10.42 -4.40
N ASP A 356 0.65 10.90 -4.96
CA ASP A 356 0.97 10.76 -6.38
C ASP A 356 1.84 9.53 -6.72
N ALA A 357 2.07 8.67 -5.73
CA ALA A 357 2.91 7.48 -5.75
C ALA A 357 4.41 7.78 -5.97
N ILE A 358 4.82 9.04 -5.83
CA ILE A 358 6.23 9.44 -5.83
C ILE A 358 6.67 9.71 -4.40
N SER A 359 7.79 9.10 -4.03
CA SER A 359 8.40 9.30 -2.72
C SER A 359 8.96 10.71 -2.59
N ASP A 360 8.62 11.37 -1.49
CA ASP A 360 9.07 12.71 -1.15
C ASP A 360 10.13 12.68 -0.04
N ILE A 361 10.73 13.83 0.26
CA ILE A 361 11.80 13.93 1.26
C ILE A 361 11.35 14.79 2.44
N LEU A 362 11.29 14.18 3.63
CA LEU A 362 11.01 14.88 4.88
C LEU A 362 12.30 15.40 5.52
N TRP A 363 12.33 16.71 5.75
CA TRP A 363 13.45 17.42 6.37
C TRP A 363 13.09 17.96 7.75
N ARG A 364 14.11 17.97 8.59
CA ARG A 364 14.07 18.56 9.93
C ARG A 364 15.22 19.52 10.13
N HIS A 365 14.89 20.75 10.52
CA HIS A 365 15.89 21.73 10.91
C HIS A 365 16.14 21.70 12.43
N ASP A 366 17.36 22.01 12.86
CA ASP A 366 17.75 22.12 14.27
C ASP A 366 16.89 23.11 15.09
N SER A 367 16.27 24.10 14.43
CA SER A 367 15.33 25.04 15.08
C SER A 367 13.97 24.43 15.43
N GLY A 368 13.68 23.23 14.93
CA GLY A 368 12.37 22.63 15.05
C GLY A 368 11.44 22.93 13.87
N GLN A 369 11.96 23.31 12.70
CA GLN A 369 11.16 23.40 11.48
C GLN A 369 11.02 22.01 10.82
N VAL A 370 9.82 21.70 10.33
CA VAL A 370 9.53 20.53 9.48
C VAL A 370 9.31 21.05 8.05
N TYR A 371 9.94 20.42 7.08
CA TYR A 371 9.93 20.87 5.69
C TYR A 371 9.89 19.67 4.75
N ILE A 372 9.15 19.75 3.66
CA ILE A 372 8.97 18.64 2.72
C ILE A 372 9.42 19.11 1.33
N TRP A 373 10.13 18.24 0.64
CA TRP A 373 10.35 18.33 -0.80
C TRP A 373 9.46 17.30 -1.47
N GLU A 374 8.41 17.78 -2.14
CA GLU A 374 7.60 16.95 -3.02
C GLU A 374 8.37 16.72 -4.32
N MET A 375 8.67 15.47 -4.64
CA MET A 375 9.59 15.09 -5.70
C MET A 375 8.86 14.80 -7.02
N ASN A 376 9.64 14.65 -8.10
CA ASN A 376 9.20 14.16 -9.40
C ASN A 376 10.43 13.70 -10.20
N GLY A 377 10.78 12.42 -10.06
CA GLY A 377 12.08 11.87 -10.45
C GLY A 377 13.22 12.60 -9.74
N LEU A 378 14.25 12.93 -10.51
CA LEU A 378 15.42 13.68 -10.04
C LEU A 378 15.16 15.17 -9.68
N GLY A 379 13.91 15.65 -9.76
CA GLY A 379 13.53 17.05 -9.55
C GLY A 379 12.60 17.25 -8.36
N ILE A 380 12.46 18.53 -7.95
CA ILE A 380 11.47 18.95 -6.95
C ILE A 380 10.26 19.51 -7.70
N LYS A 381 9.07 18.95 -7.44
CA LYS A 381 7.76 19.41 -7.94
C LYS A 381 7.28 20.61 -7.12
N ALA A 382 7.35 20.50 -5.80
CA ALA A 382 7.03 21.56 -4.86
C ALA A 382 7.86 21.40 -3.58
N GLU A 383 8.03 22.47 -2.82
CA GLU A 383 8.68 22.40 -1.52
C GLU A 383 8.13 23.44 -0.57
N GLY A 384 8.13 23.13 0.73
CA GLY A 384 7.67 24.08 1.72
C GLY A 384 7.76 23.57 3.16
N GLY A 385 7.65 24.51 4.09
CA GLY A 385 7.51 24.19 5.49
C GLY A 385 6.11 23.64 5.74
N VAL A 386 6.00 22.57 6.51
CA VAL A 386 4.70 22.08 6.98
C VAL A 386 4.03 23.21 7.76
N ALA A 387 2.74 23.47 7.48
CA ALA A 387 1.99 24.60 8.02
C ALA A 387 1.64 24.45 9.53
N HIS A 388 2.67 24.28 10.35
CA HIS A 388 2.62 24.07 11.79
C HIS A 388 3.67 24.97 12.49
N ALA A 389 3.48 25.21 13.78
CA ALA A 389 4.49 25.88 14.60
C ALA A 389 5.80 25.06 14.64
N LEU A 390 6.91 25.71 15.01
CA LEU A 390 8.15 24.99 15.27
C LEU A 390 7.91 23.93 16.34
N VAL A 391 8.17 22.68 15.98
CA VAL A 391 8.06 21.54 16.88
C VAL A 391 9.34 21.53 17.73
N PRO A 392 9.29 21.53 19.07
CA PRO A 392 10.52 21.60 19.85
C PRO A 392 11.33 20.28 19.82
N PRO A 393 12.61 20.28 20.25
CA PRO A 393 13.48 19.10 20.20
C PRO A 393 13.11 17.96 21.16
N ASP A 394 12.18 18.18 22.09
CA ASP A 394 11.62 17.11 22.94
C ASP A 394 10.62 16.22 22.17
N TRP A 395 10.31 16.57 20.92
CA TRP A 395 9.57 15.77 19.96
C TRP A 395 10.48 15.25 18.85
N GLN A 396 10.41 13.94 18.60
CA GLN A 396 11.21 13.21 17.64
C GLN A 396 10.31 12.52 16.62
N ILE A 397 10.65 12.61 15.33
CA ILE A 397 10.01 11.80 14.29
C ILE A 397 10.50 10.37 14.47
N GLN A 398 9.57 9.43 14.58
CA GLN A 398 9.90 8.00 14.74
C GLN A 398 9.85 7.26 13.40
N GLY A 399 8.95 7.65 12.52
CA GLY A 399 8.86 7.13 11.16
C GLY A 399 7.66 7.70 10.41
N LEU A 400 7.44 7.16 9.22
CA LEU A 400 6.32 7.48 8.34
C LEU A 400 5.47 6.25 8.10
N GLY A 401 4.19 6.46 7.81
CA GLY A 401 3.27 5.42 7.42
C GLY A 401 1.90 6.01 7.07
N ASP A 402 1.12 5.39 6.21
CA ASP A 402 -0.26 5.80 5.93
C ASP A 402 -1.18 5.25 7.03
N PHE A 403 -1.42 6.03 8.09
CA PHE A 403 -2.21 5.54 9.23
C PHE A 403 -3.71 5.58 8.96
N ASN A 404 -4.19 6.34 7.96
CA ASN A 404 -5.61 6.55 7.70
C ASN A 404 -6.10 5.95 6.35
N ASN A 405 -5.19 5.34 5.59
CA ASN A 405 -5.40 4.72 4.29
C ASN A 405 -5.88 5.71 3.21
N ASP A 406 -5.31 6.92 3.19
CA ASP A 406 -5.62 7.95 2.19
C ASP A 406 -4.59 8.06 1.06
N GLY A 407 -3.55 7.21 1.09
CA GLY A 407 -2.46 7.17 0.13
C GLY A 407 -1.29 8.08 0.49
N ASN A 408 -1.41 8.92 1.52
CA ASN A 408 -0.33 9.79 1.98
C ASN A 408 0.41 9.16 3.16
N SER A 409 1.71 9.42 3.22
CA SER A 409 2.57 9.12 4.35
C SER A 409 2.31 10.13 5.47
N ASP A 410 1.86 9.63 6.60
CA ASP A 410 1.67 10.40 7.81
C ASP A 410 2.94 10.39 8.68
N ILE A 411 3.05 11.32 9.63
CA ILE A 411 4.23 11.46 10.48
C ILE A 411 3.93 10.97 11.90
N LEU A 412 4.65 9.94 12.34
CA LEU A 412 4.63 9.47 13.72
C LEU A 412 5.65 10.23 14.56
N TRP A 413 5.16 10.87 15.63
CA TRP A 413 5.95 11.62 16.59
C TRP A 413 5.98 10.94 17.96
N ARG A 414 7.12 11.05 18.63
CA ARG A 414 7.30 10.69 20.03
C ARG A 414 7.85 11.87 20.82
N HIS A 415 7.24 12.14 21.97
CA HIS A 415 7.74 13.12 22.94
C HIS A 415 8.57 12.43 24.04
N ASP A 416 9.54 13.13 24.62
CA ASP A 416 10.38 12.66 25.73
C ASP A 416 9.59 12.22 26.99
N SER A 417 8.34 12.66 27.13
CA SER A 417 7.43 12.22 28.20
C SER A 417 6.83 10.83 27.96
N GLY A 418 7.02 10.25 26.78
CA GLY A 418 6.41 9.01 26.35
C GLY A 418 5.13 9.19 25.53
N GLN A 419 4.71 10.42 25.22
CA GLN A 419 3.52 10.67 24.39
C GLN A 419 3.77 10.29 22.94
N VAL A 420 2.79 9.62 22.32
CA VAL A 420 2.76 9.28 20.89
C VAL A 420 1.73 10.16 20.19
N TYR A 421 2.08 10.73 19.05
CA TYR A 421 1.27 11.71 18.33
C TYR A 421 1.42 11.49 16.83
N ILE A 422 0.35 11.67 16.06
CA ILE A 422 0.35 11.47 14.61
C ILE A 422 -0.10 12.76 13.92
N TRP A 423 0.59 13.10 12.84
CA TRP A 423 0.14 14.08 11.86
C TRP A 423 -0.30 13.34 10.62
N GLU A 424 -1.61 13.34 10.35
CA GLU A 424 -2.16 12.88 9.09
C GLU A 424 -1.93 13.95 8.02
N MET A 425 -1.21 13.62 6.96
CA MET A 425 -0.64 14.59 6.01
C MET A 425 -1.51 14.77 4.75
N ASP A 426 -1.37 15.94 4.11
CA ASP A 426 -1.95 16.24 2.79
C ASP A 426 -1.00 17.20 2.07
N GLY A 427 -0.02 16.62 1.39
CA GLY A 427 1.16 17.29 0.84
C GLY A 427 1.93 18.06 1.91
N LEU A 428 2.12 19.36 1.68
CA LEU A 428 2.76 20.28 2.63
C LEU A 428 1.87 20.64 3.84
N GLY A 429 0.64 20.14 3.90
CA GLY A 429 -0.35 20.42 4.95
C GLY A 429 -0.54 19.28 5.94
N ILE A 430 -1.21 19.58 7.05
CA ILE A 430 -1.71 18.59 8.01
C ILE A 430 -3.22 18.54 7.84
N LYS A 431 -3.76 17.39 7.45
CA LYS A 431 -5.19 17.13 7.31
C LYS A 431 -5.85 16.95 8.68
N ALA A 432 -5.23 16.17 9.54
CA ALA A 432 -5.64 15.96 10.93
C ALA A 432 -4.41 15.69 11.79
N GLU A 433 -4.52 15.97 13.09
CA GLU A 433 -3.46 15.62 14.03
C GLU A 433 -4.04 15.29 15.41
N GLY A 434 -3.34 14.43 16.14
CA GLY A 434 -3.77 14.08 17.49
C GLY A 434 -2.84 13.12 18.21
N GLY A 435 -3.00 13.11 19.54
CA GLY A 435 -2.34 12.14 20.38
C GLY A 435 -3.04 10.79 20.23
N VAL A 436 -2.26 9.72 20.07
CA VAL A 436 -2.80 8.36 20.12
C VAL A 436 -3.35 8.14 21.52
N ALA A 437 -4.62 7.75 21.63
CA ALA A 437 -5.35 7.64 22.88
C ALA A 437 -4.93 6.43 23.73
N HIS A 438 -3.68 6.44 24.17
CA HIS A 438 -3.02 5.42 24.98
C HIS A 438 -2.33 6.08 26.19
N ALA A 439 -2.03 5.29 27.22
CA ALA A 439 -1.17 5.77 28.31
C ALA A 439 0.20 6.20 27.78
N LEU A 440 0.90 7.09 28.51
CA LEU A 440 2.28 7.45 28.17
C LEU A 440 3.11 6.17 28.08
N VAL A 441 3.74 5.97 26.92
CA VAL A 441 4.58 4.81 26.66
C VAL A 441 5.93 5.07 27.34
N PRO A 442 6.38 4.23 28.27
CA PRO A 442 7.68 4.41 28.91
C PRO A 442 8.86 4.47 27.91
N ASN A 443 9.95 5.16 28.27
CA ASN A 443 11.09 5.39 27.36
C ASN A 443 12.00 4.16 27.20
N ASP A 444 11.75 3.07 27.94
CA ASP A 444 12.32 1.75 27.65
C ASP A 444 11.59 1.04 26.50
N TRP A 445 10.53 1.63 25.93
CA TRP A 445 9.90 1.17 24.70
C TRP A 445 10.23 2.10 23.53
N HIS A 446 10.75 1.49 22.47
CA HIS A 446 11.17 2.16 21.25
C HIS A 446 10.28 1.72 20.09
N VAL A 447 9.91 2.67 19.24
CA VAL A 447 9.39 2.34 17.91
C VAL A 447 10.54 1.70 17.14
N GLN A 448 10.29 0.56 16.53
CA GLN A 448 11.28 -0.20 15.78
C GLN A 448 10.99 -0.23 14.30
N ASP A 449 9.72 -0.19 13.91
CA ASP A 449 9.30 -0.17 12.52
C ASP A 449 7.87 0.38 12.41
N ILE A 450 7.51 0.81 11.20
CA ILE A 450 6.15 1.21 10.83
C ILE A 450 5.81 0.49 9.52
N GLY A 451 4.69 -0.21 9.52
CA GLY A 451 4.24 -0.97 8.36
C GLY A 451 2.89 -1.59 8.61
N ASP A 452 2.17 -1.98 7.56
CA ASP A 452 0.83 -2.58 7.64
C ASP A 452 0.95 -4.06 8.00
N PHE A 453 1.03 -4.39 9.29
CA PHE A 453 1.32 -5.76 9.71
C PHE A 453 0.11 -6.69 9.56
N ASP A 454 -1.12 -6.15 9.49
CA ASP A 454 -2.38 -6.90 9.40
C ASP A 454 -3.05 -6.92 8.01
N GLY A 455 -2.49 -6.17 7.05
CA GLY A 455 -2.90 -6.14 5.65
C GLY A 455 -4.20 -5.37 5.42
N ASP A 456 -4.57 -4.46 6.33
CA ASP A 456 -5.80 -3.66 6.22
C ASP A 456 -5.63 -2.35 5.43
N GLY A 457 -4.41 -2.11 4.95
CA GLY A 457 -3.99 -0.94 4.19
C GLY A 457 -3.58 0.24 5.06
N LYS A 458 -3.58 0.12 6.39
CA LYS A 458 -3.08 1.15 7.31
C LYS A 458 -1.77 0.72 7.93
N SER A 459 -0.85 1.67 8.08
CA SER A 459 0.37 1.45 8.82
C SER A 459 0.11 1.18 10.29
N ASP A 460 0.84 0.23 10.85
CA ASP A 460 0.87 -0.10 12.27
C ASP A 460 2.21 0.30 12.90
N ILE A 461 2.28 0.23 14.22
CA ILE A 461 3.50 0.61 14.96
C ILE A 461 4.08 -0.61 15.66
N LEU A 462 5.31 -0.97 15.30
CA LEU A 462 6.08 -2.01 15.97
C LEU A 462 6.92 -1.41 17.09
N TRP A 463 6.76 -1.96 18.28
CA TRP A 463 7.45 -1.56 19.49
C TRP A 463 8.36 -2.66 20.00
N ARG A 464 9.49 -2.27 20.59
CA ARG A 464 10.33 -3.18 21.36
C ARG A 464 10.76 -2.57 22.68
N GLN A 465 10.72 -3.39 23.72
CA GLN A 465 11.16 -3.00 25.05
C GLN A 465 12.63 -3.36 25.31
N ASP A 466 13.39 -2.38 25.79
CA ASP A 466 14.74 -2.56 26.32
C ASP A 466 14.76 -3.53 27.50
N GLY A 467 15.80 -4.35 27.56
CA GLY A 467 16.07 -5.27 28.66
C GLY A 467 15.19 -6.52 28.66
N SER A 468 13.88 -6.40 28.45
CA SER A 468 13.01 -7.57 28.33
C SER A 468 13.11 -8.21 26.95
N GLY A 469 13.28 -7.42 25.88
CA GLY A 469 13.25 -7.90 24.50
C GLY A 469 11.85 -8.19 23.97
N GLN A 470 10.80 -7.78 24.69
CA GLN A 470 9.42 -7.92 24.22
C GLN A 470 9.18 -7.12 22.96
N VAL A 471 8.45 -7.71 22.01
CA VAL A 471 8.00 -7.08 20.78
C VAL A 471 6.47 -6.97 20.84
N TYR A 472 5.95 -5.81 20.45
CA TYR A 472 4.55 -5.45 20.63
C TYR A 472 4.07 -4.64 19.43
N VAL A 473 2.87 -4.90 18.94
CA VAL A 473 2.30 -4.22 17.77
C VAL A 473 1.08 -3.42 18.20
N TRP A 474 0.97 -2.19 17.70
CA TRP A 474 -0.27 -1.41 17.70
C TRP A 474 -0.84 -1.43 16.29
N GLU A 475 -1.94 -2.16 16.11
CA GLU A 475 -2.74 -2.14 14.89
C GLU A 475 -3.54 -0.82 14.86
N MET A 476 -3.27 0.07 13.91
CA MET A 476 -3.76 1.45 13.92
C MET A 476 -5.03 1.63 13.08
N ASN A 477 -5.73 2.73 13.31
CA ASN A 477 -6.85 3.20 12.48
C ASN A 477 -6.97 4.71 12.58
N GLY A 478 -6.25 5.42 11.70
CA GLY A 478 -5.94 6.84 11.82
C GLY A 478 -5.22 7.12 13.13
N LEU A 479 -5.68 8.15 13.84
CA LEU A 479 -5.16 8.54 15.16
C LEU A 479 -5.46 7.54 16.31
N GLY A 480 -6.19 6.45 16.05
CA GLY A 480 -6.64 5.47 17.04
C GLY A 480 -5.92 4.12 16.95
N ILE A 481 -5.96 3.35 18.04
CA ILE A 481 -5.54 1.94 18.06
C ILE A 481 -6.80 1.08 17.85
N LYS A 482 -6.81 0.25 16.80
CA LYS A 482 -7.84 -0.73 16.50
C LYS A 482 -7.67 -1.97 17.39
N ALA A 483 -6.44 -2.45 17.49
CA ALA A 483 -6.04 -3.55 18.35
C ALA A 483 -4.57 -3.42 18.72
N GLU A 484 -4.16 -4.11 19.78
CA GLU A 484 -2.76 -4.10 20.20
C GLU A 484 -2.43 -5.38 20.95
N GLY A 485 -1.17 -5.79 20.88
CA GLY A 485 -0.75 -7.01 21.56
C GLY A 485 0.73 -7.32 21.43
N GLY A 486 1.22 -8.12 22.36
CA GLY A 486 2.55 -8.68 22.27
C GLY A 486 2.60 -9.71 21.15
N VAL A 487 3.64 -9.64 20.32
CA VAL A 487 3.91 -10.68 19.34
C VAL A 487 4.21 -11.97 20.10
N ALA A 488 3.49 -13.04 19.79
CA ALA A 488 3.54 -14.32 20.52
C ALA A 488 4.84 -15.10 20.26
N HIS A 489 5.97 -14.53 20.66
CA HIS A 489 7.32 -15.06 20.53
C HIS A 489 8.08 -14.93 21.85
N ALA A 490 9.13 -15.73 22.03
CA ALA A 490 10.04 -15.53 23.17
C ALA A 490 10.66 -14.12 23.10
N PRO A 491 10.96 -13.47 24.24
CA PRO A 491 11.59 -12.16 24.18
C PRO A 491 12.89 -12.22 23.38
N VAL A 492 13.04 -11.31 22.43
CA VAL A 492 14.14 -11.32 21.46
C VAL A 492 15.38 -10.73 22.14
N PRO A 493 16.51 -11.47 22.19
CA PRO A 493 17.73 -11.00 22.84
C PRO A 493 18.30 -9.70 22.25
N SER A 494 19.05 -8.94 23.04
CA SER A 494 19.57 -7.62 22.66
C SER A 494 20.59 -7.64 21.52
N GLU A 495 21.21 -8.78 21.23
CA GLU A 495 22.10 -8.93 20.07
C GLU A 495 21.37 -8.93 18.74
N TRP A 496 20.03 -8.98 18.73
CA TRP A 496 19.20 -8.85 17.54
C TRP A 496 18.64 -7.43 17.42
N HIS A 497 18.72 -6.90 16.21
CA HIS A 497 18.29 -5.55 15.85
C HIS A 497 17.28 -5.63 14.71
N ILE A 498 16.20 -4.85 14.81
CA ILE A 498 15.25 -4.63 13.71
C ILE A 498 15.81 -3.51 12.84
N PHE A 499 15.63 -3.65 11.53
CA PHE A 499 15.99 -2.62 10.57
C PHE A 499 14.72 -2.08 9.95
N SER A 500 14.48 -0.78 10.13
CA SER A 500 13.38 -0.01 9.55
C SER A 500 13.84 0.98 8.49
#